data_AF-A0A0F0HAN5-F1
#
_entry.id   AF-A0A0F0HAN5-F1
#
_cell.length_a   1.000
_cell.length_b   1.000
_cell.length_c   1.000
_cell.angle_alpha   90.00
_cell.angle_beta   90.00
_cell.angle_gamma   90.00
#
_symmetry.space_group_name_H-M   'P 1'
#
loop_
_entity.id
_entity.type
_entity.pdbx_description
1 polymer ?
#
loop_
_entity_poly.entity_id
_entity_poly.type
_entity_poly.pdbx_seq_one_letter_code
_entity_poly.pdbx_strand_id
1 'polypeptide(L)'
;MAAEDFANEERIKPAAFAVPGNIRTYVLRRDDGSEVVVSIAETEQALIDTQKAILSTTLLPGEDPALLPGADRVEIYPVHQVFEHGEALS
;
A
#
# COMPACT_ATOMS: atom_id res chain seq x y z
N MET A 1 15.14 10.48 -6.94
CA MET A 1 13.99 9.65 -6.52
C MET A 1 14.49 8.22 -6.53
N ALA A 2 14.34 7.47 -5.43
CA ALA A 2 14.75 6.07 -5.42
C ALA A 2 13.90 5.27 -6.43
N ALA A 3 14.41 4.17 -6.98
CA ALA A 3 13.68 3.36 -7.96
C ALA A 3 12.31 2.89 -7.43
N GLU A 4 12.25 2.61 -6.13
CA GLU A 4 11.02 2.25 -5.42
C GLU A 4 10.00 3.40 -5.35
N ASP A 5 10.43 4.62 -5.04
CA ASP A 5 9.55 5.79 -5.03
C ASP A 5 8.95 6.03 -6.42
N PHE A 6 9.75 5.85 -7.48
CA PHE A 6 9.28 5.98 -8.85
C PHE A 6 8.25 4.90 -9.22
N ALA A 7 8.53 3.63 -8.89
CA ALA A 7 7.57 2.55 -9.07
C ALA A 7 6.27 2.81 -8.29
N ASN A 8 6.38 3.41 -7.09
CA ASN A 8 5.24 3.74 -6.28
C ASN A 8 4.32 4.78 -6.95
N GLU A 9 4.89 5.88 -7.44
CA GLU A 9 4.11 6.94 -8.11
C GLU A 9 3.56 6.51 -9.46
N GLU A 10 4.35 5.81 -10.28
CA GLU A 10 4.00 5.57 -11.68
C GLU A 10 3.15 4.31 -11.88
N ARG A 11 3.22 3.35 -10.94
CA ARG A 11 2.63 2.01 -11.13
C ARG A 11 1.76 1.56 -9.96
N ILE A 12 2.30 1.59 -8.74
CA ILE A 12 1.64 1.00 -7.58
C ILE A 12 0.43 1.84 -7.14
N LYS A 13 0.61 3.15 -6.92
CA LYS A 13 -0.47 4.05 -6.51
C LYS A 13 -1.61 4.07 -7.54
N PRO A 14 -1.38 4.27 -8.85
CA PRO A 14 -2.46 4.27 -9.83
C PRO A 14 -3.25 2.95 -9.85
N ALA A 15 -2.56 1.81 -9.78
CA ALA A 15 -3.21 0.50 -9.74
C ALA A 15 -4.04 0.31 -8.48
N ALA A 16 -3.54 0.77 -7.33
CA ALA A 16 -4.25 0.69 -6.06
C ALA A 16 -5.49 1.60 -6.03
N PHE A 17 -5.39 2.83 -6.53
CA PHE A 17 -6.51 3.78 -6.59
C PHE A 17 -7.60 3.39 -7.59
N ALA A 18 -7.26 2.59 -8.61
CA ALA A 18 -8.23 2.11 -9.58
C ALA A 18 -9.19 1.04 -9.03
N VAL A 19 -8.90 0.47 -7.85
CA VAL A 19 -9.68 -0.62 -7.25
C VAL A 19 -10.86 -0.05 -6.46
N PRO A 20 -12.11 -0.38 -6.82
CA PRO A 20 -13.28 0.06 -6.05
C PRO A 20 -13.23 -0.42 -4.60
N GLY A 21 -13.58 0.46 -3.68
CA GLY A 21 -13.60 0.16 -2.24
C GLY A 21 -12.24 0.22 -1.56
N ASN A 22 -11.13 0.50 -2.27
CA ASN A 22 -9.88 0.91 -1.62
C ASN A 22 -10.00 2.37 -1.17
N ILE A 23 -9.96 2.62 0.13
CA ILE A 23 -10.25 3.95 0.71
C ILE A 23 -8.97 4.74 0.87
N ARG A 24 -7.95 4.14 1.52
CA ARG A 24 -6.71 4.82 1.84
C ARG A 24 -5.59 3.85 2.16
N THR A 25 -4.37 4.23 1.81
CA THR A 25 -3.14 3.55 2.21
C THR A 25 -2.16 4.52 2.86
N TYR A 26 -1.59 4.14 3.98
CA TYR A 26 -0.48 4.81 4.64
C TYR A 26 0.77 3.95 4.53
N VAL A 27 1.89 4.54 4.10
CA VAL A 27 3.20 3.88 4.10
C VAL A 27 4.04 4.57 5.16
N LEU A 28 4.36 3.85 6.23
CA LEU A 28 5.15 4.33 7.36
C LEU A 28 6.54 3.73 7.25
N ARG A 29 7.54 4.56 6.94
CA ARG A 29 8.92 4.14 6.68
C ARG A 29 9.83 4.53 7.83
N ARG A 30 10.80 3.67 8.13
CA ARG A 30 11.91 3.96 9.03
C ARG A 30 13.20 4.19 8.25
N ASP A 31 14.14 4.91 8.84
CA ASP A 31 15.46 5.20 8.25
C ASP A 31 16.27 3.94 7.90
N ASP A 32 15.98 2.80 8.53
CA ASP A 32 16.63 1.51 8.24
C ASP A 32 16.02 0.78 7.03
N GLY A 33 15.04 1.38 6.34
CA GLY A 33 14.35 0.81 5.20
C GLY A 33 13.19 -0.12 5.56
N SER A 34 12.91 -0.33 6.84
CA SER A 34 11.73 -1.10 7.26
C SER A 34 10.46 -0.29 7.04
N GLU A 35 9.38 -0.97 6.66
CA GLU A 35 8.10 -0.32 6.37
C GLU A 35 6.90 -1.02 7.03
N VAL A 36 5.88 -0.23 7.35
CA VAL A 36 4.54 -0.70 7.67
C VAL A 36 3.57 -0.07 6.70
N VAL A 37 2.77 -0.90 6.02
CA VAL A 37 1.71 -0.45 5.13
C VAL A 37 0.37 -0.68 5.80
N VAL A 38 -0.39 0.39 6.01
CA VAL A 38 -1.75 0.34 6.57
C VAL A 38 -2.74 0.69 5.48
N SER A 39 -3.53 -0.29 5.04
CA SER A 39 -4.57 -0.09 4.03
C SER A 39 -5.96 -0.22 4.67
N ILE A 40 -6.83 0.72 4.34
CA ILE A 40 -8.23 0.76 4.75
C ILE A 40 -9.08 0.59 3.50
N ALA A 41 -10.02 -0.35 3.54
CA ALA A 41 -10.93 -0.63 2.44
C ALA A 41 -12.32 -0.97 2.97
N GLU A 42 -13.32 -0.87 2.10
CA GLU A 42 -14.72 -1.19 2.43
C GLU A 42 -14.91 -2.69 2.73
N THR A 43 -14.11 -3.55 2.13
CA THR A 43 -14.16 -5.01 2.31
C THR A 43 -12.77 -5.61 2.32
N GLU A 44 -12.63 -6.79 2.95
CA GLU A 44 -11.42 -7.60 2.84
C GLU A 44 -11.12 -7.96 1.37
N GLN A 45 -12.14 -8.21 0.56
CA GLN A 45 -11.96 -8.51 -0.86
C GLN A 45 -11.32 -7.35 -1.62
N ALA A 46 -11.67 -6.10 -1.30
CA ALA A 46 -11.04 -4.94 -1.91
C ALA A 46 -9.54 -4.81 -1.56
N LEU A 47 -9.11 -5.25 -0.36
CA LEU A 47 -7.68 -5.32 -0.02
C LEU A 47 -6.96 -6.37 -0.87
N ILE A 48 -7.56 -7.56 -1.02
CA ILE A 48 -7.02 -8.65 -1.85
C ILE A 48 -6.94 -8.22 -3.31
N ASP A 49 -7.97 -7.58 -3.83
CA ASP A 49 -8.03 -7.13 -5.22
C ASP A 49 -7.04 -5.99 -5.47
N THR A 50 -6.83 -5.12 -4.48
CA THR A 50 -5.77 -4.10 -4.52
C THR A 50 -4.39 -4.72 -4.66
N GLN A 51 -4.08 -5.72 -3.83
CA GLN A 51 -2.81 -6.45 -3.93
C GLN A 51 -2.65 -7.10 -5.30
N LYS A 52 -3.69 -7.79 -5.79
CA LYS A 52 -3.67 -8.43 -7.12
C LYS A 52 -3.46 -7.40 -8.24
N ALA A 53 -4.15 -6.27 -8.19
CA ALA A 53 -4.03 -5.20 -9.19
C ALA A 53 -2.58 -4.71 -9.26
N ILE A 54 -1.96 -4.40 -8.12
CA ILE A 54 -0.56 -3.99 -8.03
C ILE A 54 0.37 -5.06 -8.61
N LEU A 55 0.22 -6.32 -8.19
CA LEU A 55 1.07 -7.43 -8.64
C LEU A 55 0.86 -7.78 -10.12
N SER A 56 -0.28 -7.40 -10.71
CA SER A 56 -0.56 -7.62 -12.14
C SER A 56 0.07 -6.58 -13.07
N THR A 57 0.58 -5.47 -12.51
CA THR A 57 1.20 -4.42 -13.31
C THR A 57 2.57 -4.85 -13.85
N THR A 58 2.90 -4.39 -15.05
CA THR A 58 4.22 -4.60 -15.63
C THR A 58 5.25 -3.75 -14.91
N LEU A 59 6.34 -4.37 -14.46
CA LEU A 59 7.47 -3.69 -13.84
C LEU A 59 8.10 -2.66 -14.79
N LEU A 60 8.52 -1.52 -14.26
CA LEU A 60 9.23 -0.50 -15.04
C LEU A 60 10.67 -0.94 -15.34
N PRO A 61 11.31 -0.38 -16.38
CA PRO A 61 12.72 -0.67 -16.68
C PRO A 61 13.63 -0.40 -15.47
N GLY A 62 14.39 -1.40 -15.05
CA GLY A 62 15.31 -1.30 -13.90
C GLY A 62 14.71 -1.72 -12.56
N GLU A 63 13.42 -2.05 -12.50
CA GLU A 63 12.86 -2.76 -11.35
C GLU A 63 13.37 -4.22 -11.34
N ASP A 64 13.87 -4.67 -10.19
CA ASP A 64 14.25 -6.07 -9.96
C ASP A 64 13.08 -6.80 -9.29
N PRO A 65 12.48 -7.81 -9.93
CA PRO A 65 11.41 -8.61 -9.33
C PRO A 65 11.80 -9.26 -8.00
N ALA A 66 13.09 -9.57 -7.80
CA ALA A 66 13.58 -10.18 -6.57
C ALA A 66 13.57 -9.18 -5.38
N LEU A 67 13.50 -7.88 -5.67
CA LEU A 67 13.37 -6.80 -4.69
C LEU A 67 11.91 -6.45 -4.37
N LEU A 68 10.96 -7.29 -4.79
CA LEU A 68 9.57 -7.25 -4.35
C LEU A 68 9.25 -8.42 -3.39
N PRO A 69 10.04 -8.64 -2.31
CA PRO A 69 9.57 -9.56 -1.29
C PRO A 69 8.28 -8.96 -0.76
N GLY A 70 7.17 -9.70 -0.88
CA GLY A 70 5.95 -9.30 -0.20
C GLY A 70 6.22 -9.06 1.28
N ALA A 71 5.25 -8.44 1.98
CA ALA A 71 5.42 -8.16 3.40
C ALA A 71 5.81 -9.42 4.19
N ASP A 72 6.73 -9.28 5.14
CA ASP A 72 7.14 -10.36 6.05
C ASP A 72 5.96 -10.94 6.84
N ARG A 73 4.92 -10.12 7.05
CA ARG A 73 3.68 -10.48 7.73
C ARG A 73 2.51 -9.64 7.18
N VAL A 74 1.36 -10.28 7.03
CA VAL A 74 0.10 -9.63 6.64
C VAL A 74 -0.99 -10.04 7.63
N GLU A 75 -1.74 -9.06 8.11
CA GLU A 75 -2.90 -9.27 8.97
C GLU A 75 -4.04 -8.39 8.52
N ILE A 76 -5.26 -8.93 8.54
CA ILE A 76 -6.48 -8.23 8.15
C ILE A 76 -7.44 -8.26 9.32
N TYR A 77 -7.99 -7.11 9.65
CA TYR A 77 -8.90 -6.93 10.78
C TYR A 77 -10.16 -6.19 10.32
N PRO A 78 -11.37 -6.66 10.69
CA PRO A 78 -12.58 -5.90 10.46
C PRO A 78 -12.58 -4.65 11.35
N VAL A 79 -12.83 -3.49 10.74
CA VAL A 79 -13.03 -2.24 11.47
C VAL A 79 -14.51 -2.15 11.88
N HIS A 80 -14.77 -2.17 13.18
CA HIS A 80 -16.14 -2.06 13.71
C HIS A 80 -16.50 -0.65 14.19
N GLN A 81 -15.51 0.11 14.67
CA GLN A 81 -15.67 1.45 15.22
C GLN A 81 -14.46 2.30 14.88
N VAL A 82 -14.68 3.60 14.70
CA VAL A 82 -13.62 4.58 14.43
C VAL A 82 -13.64 5.62 15.55
N PHE A 83 -12.47 5.88 16.13
CA PHE A 83 -12.29 6.92 17.14
C PHE A 83 -11.30 7.96 16.61
N GLU A 84 -11.81 9.14 16.28
CA GLU A 84 -10.97 10.26 15.88
C GLU A 84 -10.35 10.91 17.13
N HIS A 85 -9.03 11.09 17.09
CA HIS A 85 -8.30 11.85 18.10
C HIS A 85 -7.70 13.08 17.37
N GLY A 86 -8.23 14.28 17.61
CA GLY A 86 -7.61 15.55 17.18
C GLY A 86 -6.82 16.19 18.34
N GLU A 87 -5.78 17.00 18.17
CA GLU A 87 -4.99 17.46 17.01
C GLU A 87 -3.50 17.47 17.40
N ALA A 88 -2.59 17.16 16.49
CA ALA A 88 -1.22 17.67 16.56
C ALA A 88 -1.16 18.94 15.69
N LEU A 89 -1.40 20.07 16.35
CA LEU A 89 -1.11 21.47 16.03
C LEU A 89 -0.50 21.77 14.64
N SER A 90 -1.13 22.72 13.94
CA SER A 90 -0.41 23.72 13.13
C SER A 90 -0.01 24.91 13.99
#